data_AF-A0A1J3CF56-F1
#
_entry.id   AF-A0A1J3CF56-F1
#
_cell.length_a   1.000
_cell.length_b   1.000
_cell.length_c   1.000
_cell.angle_alpha   90.00
_cell.angle_beta   90.00
_cell.angle_gamma   90.00
#
_symmetry.space_group_name_H-M   'P 1'
#
loop_
_entity.id
_entity.type
_entity.pdbx_description
1 polymer ?
#
loop_
_entity_poly.entity_id
_entity_poly.type
_entity_poly.pdbx_seq_one_letter_code
_entity_poly.pdbx_strand_id
1 'polypeptide(L)'
;DLIKSETSTGTSDAGHRSKKAVNRMRRQKIKRANENLATDESNGAGAVRIENPNVEETKKPIVSLAALAKAAEKIDPSHLKDYLERYLLQELQLLRFCVHLNEAFSQVSIPWVKMFKESTLSTLIDVPLSHIPKPIYDVSNKWIKDRTIEKLCKFVSLAGGCIVTDMEAQQGGGKGGKKGAQQTSSKSEVGTFVALAMVLRSRPDALITVLRMLRERPTYQGEDKLPFIVWMMAQASQG
;
A
#
# COMPACT_ATOMS: atom_id res chain seq x y z
N ASP A 1 -17.37 -27.97 -71.77
CA ASP A 1 -16.61 -28.73 -70.75
C ASP A 1 -16.17 -27.78 -69.64
N LEU A 2 -16.84 -27.83 -68.46
CA LEU A 2 -16.32 -28.35 -67.18
C LEU A 2 -15.11 -27.52 -66.64
N ILE A 3 -15.02 -26.92 -65.43
CA ILE A 3 -15.58 -27.12 -64.07
C ILE A 3 -15.39 -25.82 -63.24
N LYS A 4 -16.21 -25.69 -62.18
CA LYS A 4 -16.22 -24.73 -61.04
C LYS A 4 -14.90 -24.57 -60.25
N SER A 5 -14.71 -23.42 -59.61
CA SER A 5 -14.33 -23.34 -58.18
C SER A 5 -14.71 -21.99 -57.55
N GLU A 6 -15.14 -22.05 -56.29
CA GLU A 6 -15.71 -20.98 -55.45
C GLU A 6 -14.62 -20.24 -54.64
N THR A 7 -14.94 -19.02 -54.17
CA THR A 7 -14.65 -18.39 -52.84
C THR A 7 -14.92 -16.88 -53.00
N SER A 8 -15.99 -16.26 -52.46
CA SER A 8 -16.50 -16.04 -51.10
C SER A 8 -15.91 -14.83 -50.35
N THR A 9 -16.84 -14.09 -49.72
CA THR A 9 -16.77 -12.98 -48.75
C THR A 9 -16.62 -11.55 -49.33
N GLY A 10 -17.49 -10.56 -49.05
CA GLY A 10 -18.69 -10.48 -48.20
C GLY A 10 -18.61 -9.24 -47.29
N THR A 11 -19.15 -8.08 -47.70
CA THR A 11 -19.08 -6.81 -46.96
C THR A 11 -20.43 -6.40 -46.36
N SER A 12 -20.52 -6.56 -45.03
CA SER A 12 -21.18 -5.76 -43.98
C SER A 12 -22.45 -4.90 -44.26
N ASP A 13 -23.63 -5.38 -43.82
CA ASP A 13 -24.82 -4.53 -43.51
C ASP A 13 -25.62 -4.98 -42.25
N ALA A 14 -24.98 -5.67 -41.29
CA ALA A 14 -25.67 -6.21 -40.10
C ALA A 14 -25.52 -5.36 -38.81
N GLY A 15 -24.65 -4.35 -38.81
CA GLY A 15 -24.27 -3.61 -37.60
C GLY A 15 -25.26 -2.53 -37.13
N HIS A 16 -26.13 -2.03 -38.01
CA HIS A 16 -26.93 -0.83 -37.70
C HIS A 16 -28.32 -1.13 -37.11
N ARG A 17 -28.91 -2.30 -37.38
CA ARG A 17 -30.26 -2.68 -36.87
C ARG A 17 -30.25 -3.14 -35.40
N SER A 18 -29.15 -3.70 -34.90
CA SER A 18 -29.07 -4.24 -33.53
C SER A 18 -29.06 -3.15 -32.44
N LYS A 19 -28.40 -2.00 -32.68
CA LYS A 19 -28.27 -0.91 -31.70
C LYS A 19 -29.59 -0.15 -31.43
N LYS A 20 -30.51 -0.09 -32.39
CA LYS A 20 -31.83 0.56 -32.22
C LYS A 20 -32.80 -0.26 -31.38
N ALA A 21 -32.74 -1.60 -31.44
CA ALA A 21 -33.62 -2.48 -30.66
C ALA A 21 -33.30 -2.47 -29.16
N VAL A 22 -32.01 -2.43 -28.79
CA VAL A 22 -31.55 -2.44 -27.39
C VAL A 22 -31.92 -1.14 -26.66
N ASN A 23 -31.84 0.01 -27.33
CA ASN A 23 -32.20 1.31 -26.74
C ASN A 23 -33.71 1.47 -26.52
N ARG A 24 -34.56 0.81 -27.33
CA ARG A 24 -36.03 0.82 -27.15
C ARG A 24 -36.46 -0.02 -25.93
N MET A 25 -35.80 -1.16 -25.70
CA MET A 25 -36.06 -2.04 -24.55
C MET A 25 -35.62 -1.40 -23.21
N ARG A 26 -34.54 -0.63 -23.21
CA ARG A 26 -34.03 0.06 -22.01
C ARG A 26 -34.92 1.23 -21.57
N ARG A 27 -35.55 1.94 -22.51
CA ARG A 27 -36.51 3.03 -22.21
C ARG A 27 -37.86 2.52 -21.69
N GLN A 28 -38.30 1.32 -22.09
CA GLN A 28 -39.53 0.70 -21.55
C GLN A 28 -39.36 0.14 -20.13
N LYS A 29 -38.15 -0.31 -19.74
CA LYS A 29 -37.88 -0.77 -18.37
C LYS A 29 -37.81 0.37 -17.35
N ILE A 30 -37.34 1.56 -17.76
CA ILE A 30 -37.29 2.75 -16.87
C ILE A 30 -38.70 3.34 -16.67
N LYS A 31 -39.57 3.30 -17.69
CA LYS A 31 -40.93 3.82 -17.58
C LYS A 31 -41.87 2.97 -16.70
N ARG A 32 -41.62 1.66 -16.58
CA ARG A 32 -42.43 0.73 -15.75
C ARG A 32 -42.01 0.66 -14.28
N ALA A 33 -40.89 1.28 -13.90
CA ALA A 33 -40.42 1.32 -12.51
C ALA A 33 -40.85 2.58 -11.75
N ASN A 34 -41.48 3.55 -12.43
CA ASN A 34 -41.84 4.85 -11.88
C ASN A 34 -43.35 5.07 -11.69
N GLU A 35 -44.17 4.02 -11.86
CA GLU A 35 -45.64 4.09 -11.71
C GLU A 35 -46.18 3.34 -10.48
N ASN A 36 -45.32 2.80 -9.60
CA ASN A 36 -45.74 2.17 -8.34
C ASN A 36 -45.07 2.86 -7.16
N LEU A 37 -45.63 4.00 -6.71
CA LEU A 37 -45.56 4.53 -5.35
C LEU A 37 -46.42 5.80 -5.31
N ALA A 38 -47.72 5.61 -5.20
CA ALA A 38 -48.69 6.61 -4.77
C ALA A 38 -49.67 5.92 -3.80
N THR A 39 -50.13 6.68 -2.80
CA THR A 39 -50.93 6.37 -1.59
C THR A 39 -50.10 5.94 -0.37
N ASP A 40 -50.28 6.46 0.86
CA ASP A 40 -51.38 7.19 1.48
C ASP A 40 -50.88 7.97 2.73
N GLU A 41 -51.62 9.00 3.15
CA GLU A 41 -51.38 9.85 4.33
C GLU A 41 -51.90 9.21 5.63
N SER A 42 -51.29 9.54 6.79
CA SER A 42 -51.99 10.05 8.01
C SER A 42 -51.21 9.81 9.33
N ASN A 43 -50.88 10.95 9.97
CA ASN A 43 -50.81 11.29 11.40
C ASN A 43 -50.00 10.50 12.44
N GLY A 44 -49.18 11.26 13.22
CA GLY A 44 -48.85 10.91 14.61
C GLY A 44 -47.54 11.51 15.13
N ALA A 45 -47.65 12.53 15.99
CA ALA A 45 -46.60 13.30 16.63
C ALA A 45 -45.47 12.52 17.35
N GLY A 46 -44.27 13.09 17.39
CA GLY A 46 -43.19 12.67 18.30
C GLY A 46 -41.80 13.16 17.90
N ALA A 47 -41.46 14.40 18.25
CA ALA A 47 -40.10 14.92 18.09
C ALA A 47 -39.14 14.25 19.09
N VAL A 48 -38.23 13.40 18.59
CA VAL A 48 -37.02 13.03 19.33
C VAL A 48 -35.82 13.25 18.41
N ARG A 49 -35.12 14.35 18.70
CA ARG A 49 -33.79 14.67 18.19
C ARG A 49 -32.81 13.64 18.76
N ILE A 50 -32.56 12.56 18.02
CA ILE A 50 -31.42 11.69 18.31
C ILE A 50 -30.21 12.34 17.67
N GLU A 51 -29.36 12.86 18.56
CA GLU A 51 -28.09 13.48 18.27
C GLU A 51 -27.21 12.52 17.47
N ASN A 52 -26.73 12.99 16.32
CA ASN A 52 -25.58 12.41 15.63
C ASN A 52 -24.39 12.43 16.60
N PRO A 53 -23.73 11.31 16.94
CA PRO A 53 -22.44 11.38 17.58
C PRO A 53 -21.42 11.83 16.54
N ASN A 54 -21.10 13.11 16.66
CA ASN A 54 -20.06 13.83 15.95
C ASN A 54 -18.67 13.25 16.31
N VAL A 55 -17.91 12.91 15.27
CA VAL A 55 -16.44 13.06 15.17
C VAL A 55 -15.58 12.27 16.18
N GLU A 56 -15.09 11.12 15.72
CA GLU A 56 -13.77 10.59 16.10
C GLU A 56 -12.88 10.46 14.85
N GLU A 57 -12.60 11.60 14.21
CA GLU A 57 -11.54 11.71 13.20
C GLU A 57 -10.37 12.53 13.73
N THR A 58 -9.72 12.12 14.84
CA THR A 58 -8.44 12.76 15.22
C THR A 58 -7.50 11.98 16.16
N LYS A 59 -7.71 10.68 16.46
CA LYS A 59 -6.82 9.91 17.37
C LYS A 59 -6.09 8.70 16.76
N LYS A 60 -6.17 8.48 15.45
CA LYS A 60 -5.64 7.26 14.80
C LYS A 60 -4.11 7.15 14.74
N PRO A 61 -3.31 8.22 14.51
CA PRO A 61 -1.85 8.09 14.37
C PRO A 61 -1.15 7.64 15.66
N ILE A 62 -1.53 8.21 16.80
CA ILE A 62 -0.91 7.93 18.12
C ILE A 62 -1.14 6.47 18.53
N VAL A 63 -2.33 5.93 18.26
CA VAL A 63 -2.67 4.52 18.56
C VAL A 63 -1.81 3.56 17.73
N SER A 64 -1.51 3.89 16.47
CA SER A 64 -0.66 3.05 15.61
C SER A 64 0.81 3.02 16.04
N LEU A 65 1.36 4.15 16.49
CA LEU A 65 2.74 4.21 17.01
C LEU A 65 2.88 3.46 18.34
N ALA A 66 1.90 3.57 19.24
CA ALA A 66 1.88 2.79 20.47
C ALA A 66 1.74 1.27 20.20
N ALA A 67 1.00 0.88 19.17
CA ALA A 67 0.94 -0.51 18.72
C ALA A 67 2.27 -1.00 18.14
N LEU A 68 2.98 -0.17 17.38
CA LEU A 68 4.33 -0.46 16.90
C LEU A 68 5.29 -0.72 18.07
N ALA A 69 5.29 0.15 19.08
CA ALA A 69 6.12 -0.01 20.28
C ALA A 69 5.87 -1.36 20.97
N LYS A 70 4.61 -1.66 21.28
CA LYS A 70 4.22 -2.92 21.93
C LYS A 70 4.56 -4.16 21.10
N ALA A 71 4.51 -4.06 19.78
CA ALA A 71 4.89 -5.16 18.90
C ALA A 71 6.41 -5.34 18.85
N ALA A 72 7.17 -4.24 18.82
CA ALA A 72 8.63 -4.26 18.79
C ALA A 72 9.23 -4.79 20.10
N GLU A 73 8.61 -4.49 21.25
CA GLU A 73 8.98 -5.04 22.56
C GLU A 73 8.86 -6.57 22.66
N LYS A 74 8.03 -7.20 21.82
CA LYS A 74 7.87 -8.67 21.80
C LYS A 74 8.95 -9.38 20.99
N ILE A 75 9.74 -8.64 20.21
CA ILE A 75 10.85 -9.22 19.46
C ILE A 75 11.94 -9.55 20.47
N ASP A 76 12.32 -10.82 20.57
CA ASP A 76 13.46 -11.22 21.38
C ASP A 76 14.77 -10.93 20.61
N PRO A 77 15.72 -10.13 21.16
CA PRO A 77 16.95 -9.78 20.45
C PRO A 77 17.85 -10.97 20.12
N SER A 78 17.90 -11.98 21.01
CA SER A 78 18.72 -13.18 20.82
C SER A 78 18.15 -14.04 19.69
N HIS A 79 16.83 -14.26 19.71
CA HIS A 79 16.12 -14.96 18.66
C HIS A 79 16.24 -14.24 17.31
N LEU A 80 16.16 -12.90 17.30
CA LEU A 80 16.38 -12.10 16.09
C LEU A 80 17.80 -12.33 15.56
N LYS A 81 18.82 -12.23 16.41
CA LYS A 81 20.21 -12.50 16.03
C LYS A 81 20.36 -13.90 15.42
N ASP A 82 19.86 -14.93 16.11
CA ASP A 82 19.93 -16.32 15.66
C ASP A 82 19.15 -16.54 14.35
N TYR A 83 18.01 -15.87 14.19
CA TYR A 83 17.22 -15.91 12.96
C TYR A 83 17.98 -15.28 11.78
N LEU A 84 18.65 -14.17 12.02
CA LEU A 84 19.45 -13.44 11.03
C LEU A 84 20.75 -14.17 10.65
N GLU A 85 21.30 -14.96 11.58
CA GLU A 85 22.49 -15.80 11.35
C GLU A 85 22.15 -17.14 10.69
N ARG A 86 20.91 -17.64 10.75
CA ARG A 86 20.54 -18.93 10.14
C ARG A 86 20.79 -18.97 8.61
N TYR A 87 21.75 -19.80 8.20
CA TYR A 87 22.32 -19.90 6.85
C TYR A 87 21.59 -20.92 5.97
N LEU A 88 20.66 -20.47 5.12
CA LEU A 88 20.15 -21.31 4.03
C LEU A 88 20.43 -20.70 2.66
N LEU A 89 20.25 -19.38 2.49
CA LEU A 89 20.61 -18.65 1.27
C LEU A 89 20.94 -17.19 1.62
N GLN A 90 22.20 -16.80 1.41
CA GLN A 90 22.65 -15.43 1.75
C GLN A 90 21.96 -14.36 0.89
N GLU A 91 21.49 -14.68 -0.33
CA GLU A 91 20.78 -13.72 -1.17
C GLU A 91 19.42 -13.32 -0.58
N LEU A 92 18.79 -14.21 0.20
CA LEU A 92 17.44 -13.99 0.75
C LEU A 92 17.45 -13.42 2.18
N GLN A 93 18.62 -13.20 2.76
CA GLN A 93 18.76 -12.78 4.15
C GLN A 93 18.04 -11.45 4.45
N LEU A 94 18.20 -10.43 3.60
CA LEU A 94 17.52 -9.14 3.77
C LEU A 94 16.01 -9.24 3.54
N LEU A 95 15.56 -10.11 2.63
CA LEU A 95 14.14 -10.38 2.45
C LEU A 95 13.52 -11.05 3.68
N ARG A 96 14.21 -12.04 4.26
CA ARG A 96 13.79 -12.70 5.51
C ARG A 96 13.73 -11.73 6.68
N PHE A 97 14.67 -10.79 6.75
CA PHE A 97 14.62 -9.73 7.74
C PHE A 97 13.33 -8.90 7.62
N CYS A 98 12.95 -8.47 6.42
CA CYS A 98 11.65 -7.83 6.19
C CYS A 98 10.47 -8.72 6.56
N VAL A 99 10.49 -10.00 6.18
CA VAL A 99 9.40 -10.94 6.49
C VAL A 99 9.23 -11.08 8.01
N HIS A 100 10.31 -11.22 8.75
CA HIS A 100 10.27 -11.31 10.21
C HIS A 100 9.67 -10.06 10.85
N LEU A 101 10.07 -8.87 10.40
CA LEU A 101 9.51 -7.61 10.90
C LEU A 101 8.04 -7.43 10.49
N ASN A 102 7.66 -7.79 9.27
CA ASN A 102 6.27 -7.74 8.83
C ASN A 102 5.38 -8.73 9.59
N GLU A 103 5.91 -9.87 10.01
CA GLU A 103 5.21 -10.81 10.88
C GLU A 103 5.03 -10.22 12.28
N ALA A 104 6.10 -9.70 12.87
CA ALA A 104 6.08 -9.04 14.18
C ALA A 104 5.10 -7.86 14.21
N PHE A 105 5.02 -7.09 13.13
CA PHE A 105 4.16 -5.90 13.01
C PHE A 105 2.85 -6.16 12.25
N SER A 106 2.45 -7.42 12.07
CA SER A 106 1.27 -7.77 11.26
C SER A 106 -0.05 -7.16 11.75
N GLN A 107 -0.14 -6.84 13.05
CA GLN A 107 -1.30 -6.19 13.68
C GLN A 107 -1.17 -4.65 13.74
N VAL A 108 -0.06 -4.10 13.27
CA VAL A 108 0.22 -2.67 13.27
C VAL A 108 -0.18 -2.10 11.91
N SER A 109 -0.97 -1.03 11.91
CA SER A 109 -1.32 -0.30 10.69
C SER A 109 -0.93 1.16 10.85
N ILE A 110 0.06 1.60 10.08
CA ILE A 110 0.51 3.00 10.06
C ILE A 110 -0.02 3.65 8.78
N PRO A 111 -0.72 4.79 8.86
CA PRO A 111 -1.29 5.45 7.69
C PRO A 111 -0.22 6.27 6.93
N TRP A 112 0.81 5.61 6.41
CA TRP A 112 1.99 6.24 5.79
C TRP A 112 1.63 7.28 4.73
N VAL A 113 0.69 6.99 3.83
CA VAL A 113 0.25 7.94 2.78
C VAL A 113 -0.32 9.22 3.40
N LYS A 114 -1.12 9.11 4.45
CA LYS A 114 -1.67 10.27 5.17
C LYS A 114 -0.56 11.04 5.89
N MET A 115 0.36 10.32 6.54
CA MET A 115 1.48 10.93 7.24
C MET A 115 2.42 11.69 6.29
N PHE A 116 2.72 11.16 5.11
CA PHE A 116 3.52 11.87 4.10
C PHE A 116 2.88 13.17 3.61
N LYS A 117 1.55 13.28 3.65
CA LYS A 117 0.80 14.48 3.23
C LYS A 117 0.66 15.52 4.34
N GLU A 118 0.54 15.07 5.59
CA GLU A 118 0.11 15.93 6.70
C GLU A 118 1.21 16.20 7.73
N SER A 119 2.26 15.38 7.79
CA SER A 119 3.33 15.50 8.78
C SER A 119 4.57 16.18 8.21
N THR A 120 5.32 16.88 9.06
CA THR A 120 6.62 17.44 8.67
C THR A 120 7.64 16.33 8.47
N LEU A 121 8.63 16.57 7.60
CA LEU A 121 9.73 15.62 7.37
C LEU A 121 10.50 15.31 8.67
N SER A 122 10.69 16.32 9.54
CA SER A 122 11.35 16.16 10.84
C SER A 122 10.60 15.20 11.77
N THR A 123 9.28 15.08 11.66
CA THR A 123 8.53 14.08 12.42
C THR A 123 8.62 12.71 11.74
N LEU A 124 8.43 12.67 10.42
CA LEU A 124 8.40 11.44 9.61
C LEU A 124 9.71 10.65 9.64
N ILE A 125 10.83 11.33 9.79
CA ILE A 125 12.15 10.71 9.81
C ILE A 125 12.30 9.77 11.02
N ASP A 126 11.70 10.11 12.16
CA ASP A 126 11.86 9.33 13.39
C ASP A 126 10.79 8.27 13.58
N VAL A 127 9.59 8.47 13.03
CA VAL A 127 8.45 7.54 13.15
C VAL A 127 8.82 6.05 12.98
N PRO A 128 9.54 5.62 11.94
CA PRO A 128 9.81 4.19 11.71
C PRO A 128 10.68 3.57 12.81
N LEU A 129 11.53 4.35 13.48
CA LEU A 129 12.53 3.83 14.41
C LEU A 129 12.32 4.30 15.86
N SER A 130 11.49 5.32 16.07
CA SER A 130 11.22 5.98 17.36
C SER A 130 10.81 5.02 18.48
N HIS A 131 10.16 3.92 18.13
CA HIS A 131 9.64 2.93 19.06
C HIS A 131 10.30 1.55 18.93
N ILE A 132 11.40 1.46 18.18
CA ILE A 132 12.16 0.23 18.10
C ILE A 132 13.09 0.16 19.32
N PRO A 133 13.01 -0.90 20.15
CA PRO A 133 13.90 -1.05 21.30
C PRO A 133 15.36 -1.06 20.86
N LYS A 134 16.21 -0.35 21.61
CA LYS A 134 17.64 -0.25 21.30
C LYS A 134 18.34 -1.60 21.05
N PRO A 135 18.10 -2.67 21.84
CA PRO A 135 18.72 -3.97 21.57
C PRO A 135 18.35 -4.55 20.19
N ILE A 136 17.12 -4.33 19.73
CA ILE A 136 16.66 -4.77 18.40
C ILE A 136 17.36 -3.96 17.32
N TYR A 137 17.41 -2.65 17.47
CA TYR A 137 18.11 -1.78 16.53
C TYR A 137 19.61 -2.13 16.44
N ASP A 138 20.29 -2.31 17.58
CA ASP A 138 21.73 -2.60 17.62
C ASP A 138 22.08 -3.94 16.97
N VAL A 139 21.28 -5.00 17.24
CA VAL A 139 21.43 -6.31 16.60
C VAL A 139 21.24 -6.21 15.08
N SER A 140 20.16 -5.56 14.64
CA SER A 140 19.88 -5.36 13.22
C SER A 140 20.96 -4.52 12.53
N ASN A 141 21.36 -3.40 13.11
CA ASN A 141 22.36 -2.48 12.57
C ASN A 141 23.72 -3.18 12.40
N LYS A 142 24.19 -3.92 13.43
CA LYS A 142 25.43 -4.70 13.34
C LYS A 142 25.35 -5.69 12.18
N TRP A 143 24.27 -6.47 12.11
CA TRP A 143 24.07 -7.46 11.06
C TRP A 143 23.96 -6.85 9.65
N ILE A 144 23.32 -5.68 9.50
CA ILE A 144 23.20 -4.94 8.23
C ILE A 144 24.58 -4.45 7.77
N LYS A 145 25.39 -3.91 8.68
CA LYS A 145 26.72 -3.37 8.36
C LYS A 145 27.66 -4.43 7.78
N ASP A 146 27.50 -5.68 8.19
CA ASP A 146 28.25 -6.83 7.69
C ASP A 146 27.79 -7.30 6.29
N ARG A 147 26.80 -6.66 5.67
CA ARG A 147 26.34 -7.00 4.32
C ARG A 147 27.12 -6.25 3.25
N THR A 148 27.25 -6.88 2.08
CA THR A 148 27.87 -6.24 0.92
C THR A 148 26.98 -5.11 0.41
N ILE A 149 27.61 -4.08 -0.15
CA ILE A 149 26.88 -2.94 -0.71
C ILE A 149 25.90 -3.38 -1.80
N GLU A 150 26.28 -4.34 -2.63
CA GLU A 150 25.42 -4.89 -3.70
C GLU A 150 24.12 -5.50 -3.16
N LYS A 151 24.19 -6.28 -2.07
CA LYS A 151 23.01 -6.87 -1.43
C LYS A 151 22.09 -5.80 -0.86
N LEU A 152 22.67 -4.75 -0.26
CA LEU A 152 21.92 -3.63 0.29
C LEU A 152 21.25 -2.80 -0.82
N CYS A 153 21.92 -2.55 -1.95
CA CYS A 153 21.34 -1.87 -3.11
C CYS A 153 20.15 -2.63 -3.71
N LYS A 154 20.29 -3.96 -3.86
CA LYS A 154 19.19 -4.83 -4.30
C LYS A 154 18.00 -4.75 -3.34
N PHE A 155 18.29 -4.76 -2.04
CA PHE A 155 17.26 -4.63 -1.01
C PHE A 155 16.55 -3.27 -1.03
N VAL A 156 17.28 -2.16 -1.06
CA VAL A 156 16.69 -0.81 -1.13
C VAL A 156 15.76 -0.69 -2.34
N SER A 157 16.19 -1.21 -3.50
CA SER A 157 15.40 -1.21 -4.73
C SER A 157 14.11 -2.03 -4.60
N LEU A 158 14.18 -3.19 -3.94
CA LEU A 158 13.05 -4.10 -3.72
C LEU A 158 12.07 -3.51 -2.71
N ALA A 159 12.55 -3.15 -1.52
CA ALA A 159 11.75 -2.60 -0.43
C ALA A 159 11.06 -1.29 -0.86
N GLY A 160 11.76 -0.41 -1.58
CA GLY A 160 11.18 0.79 -2.17
C GLY A 160 10.04 0.47 -3.14
N GLY A 161 10.19 -0.55 -3.98
CA GLY A 161 9.17 -0.97 -4.93
C GLY A 161 7.92 -1.54 -4.24
N CYS A 162 8.12 -2.37 -3.20
CA CYS A 162 7.03 -2.90 -2.37
C CYS A 162 6.24 -1.77 -1.70
N ILE A 163 6.94 -0.81 -1.07
CA ILE A 163 6.32 0.33 -0.41
C ILE A 163 5.54 1.20 -1.39
N VAL A 164 6.13 1.52 -2.55
CA VAL A 164 5.44 2.30 -3.58
C VAL A 164 4.16 1.60 -4.05
N THR A 165 4.23 0.29 -4.28
CA THR A 165 3.07 -0.51 -4.71
C THR A 165 1.96 -0.51 -3.66
N ASP A 166 2.31 -0.68 -2.37
CA ASP A 166 1.34 -0.62 -1.27
C ASP A 166 0.72 0.79 -1.13
N MET A 167 1.52 1.85 -1.26
CA MET A 167 1.02 3.23 -1.23
C MET A 167 0.05 3.54 -2.38
N GLU A 168 0.23 2.94 -3.56
CA GLU A 168 -0.71 3.06 -4.69
C GLU A 168 -2.02 2.33 -4.40
N ALA A 169 -1.93 1.10 -3.88
CA ALA A 169 -3.09 0.31 -3.49
C ALA A 169 -3.94 1.03 -2.42
N GLN A 170 -3.30 1.71 -1.46
CA GLN A 170 -3.97 2.52 -0.44
C GLN A 170 -4.70 3.74 -1.02
N GLN A 171 -4.21 4.31 -2.13
CA GLN A 171 -4.81 5.50 -2.77
C GLN A 171 -5.94 5.15 -3.75
N GLY A 172 -5.91 3.96 -4.36
CA GLY A 172 -6.94 3.48 -5.30
C GLY A 172 -8.30 3.10 -4.67
N GLY A 173 -8.42 3.14 -3.34
CA GLY A 173 -9.63 2.73 -2.60
C GLY A 173 -10.81 3.72 -2.61
N GLY A 174 -10.74 4.84 -3.33
CA GLY A 174 -11.71 5.93 -3.28
C GLY A 174 -12.81 5.92 -4.34
N LYS A 175 -14.03 5.55 -3.93
CA LYS A 175 -15.37 5.77 -4.56
C LYS A 175 -15.70 5.02 -5.86
N GLY A 176 -16.40 3.88 -5.72
CA GLY A 176 -17.25 3.33 -6.80
C GLY A 176 -17.46 1.81 -6.85
N GLY A 177 -16.77 1.02 -6.02
CA GLY A 177 -16.85 -0.44 -6.06
C GLY A 177 -17.99 -1.00 -5.20
N LYS A 178 -18.87 -1.82 -5.80
CA LYS A 178 -19.94 -2.56 -5.13
C LYS A 178 -19.44 -3.28 -3.87
N LYS A 179 -20.19 -3.14 -2.76
CA LYS A 179 -20.16 -4.04 -1.59
C LYS A 179 -20.10 -5.50 -2.07
N GLY A 180 -19.00 -6.21 -1.82
CA GLY A 180 -18.93 -7.64 -2.10
C GLY A 180 -17.52 -8.23 -2.22
N ALA A 181 -16.51 -7.45 -2.62
CA ALA A 181 -15.13 -7.91 -2.54
C ALA A 181 -14.57 -7.49 -1.18
N GLN A 182 -14.39 -8.47 -0.30
CA GLN A 182 -13.56 -8.36 0.89
C GLN A 182 -12.32 -7.53 0.53
N GLN A 183 -12.21 -6.33 1.10
CA GLN A 183 -10.97 -5.58 1.12
C GLN A 183 -9.99 -6.53 1.81
N THR A 184 -9.22 -7.28 1.02
CA THR A 184 -8.13 -8.09 1.55
C THR A 184 -7.26 -7.06 2.23
N SER A 185 -7.27 -7.03 3.56
CA SER A 185 -6.52 -6.06 4.33
C SER A 185 -5.10 -6.10 3.77
N SER A 186 -4.70 -5.06 3.05
CA SER A 186 -3.33 -4.99 2.54
C SER A 186 -2.47 -5.03 3.79
N LYS A 187 -1.75 -6.14 3.93
CA LYS A 187 -0.92 -6.42 5.10
C LYS A 187 0.03 -5.23 5.19
N SER A 188 -0.07 -4.45 6.27
CA SER A 188 0.62 -3.16 6.34
C SER A 188 2.13 -3.39 6.19
N GLU A 189 2.78 -2.73 5.22
CA GLU A 189 4.22 -2.86 4.94
C GLU A 189 5.10 -2.17 6.00
N VAL A 190 4.64 -2.14 7.25
CA VAL A 190 5.32 -1.46 8.38
C VAL A 190 6.71 -2.05 8.60
N GLY A 191 6.85 -3.37 8.59
CA GLY A 191 8.15 -4.02 8.73
C GLY A 191 9.10 -3.68 7.59
N THR A 192 8.60 -3.53 6.37
CA THR A 192 9.38 -3.07 5.23
C THR A 192 9.84 -1.62 5.39
N PHE A 193 8.98 -0.71 5.87
CA PHE A 193 9.39 0.67 6.21
C PHE A 193 10.47 0.70 7.30
N VAL A 194 10.31 -0.08 8.38
CA VAL A 194 11.29 -0.18 9.47
C VAL A 194 12.62 -0.73 8.96
N ALA A 195 12.60 -1.83 8.22
CA ALA A 195 13.80 -2.46 7.67
C ALA A 195 14.54 -1.52 6.70
N LEU A 196 13.81 -0.84 5.82
CA LEU A 196 14.38 0.13 4.90
C LEU A 196 15.03 1.30 5.65
N ALA A 197 14.36 1.87 6.66
CA ALA A 197 14.92 2.92 7.49
C ALA A 197 16.21 2.48 8.21
N MET A 198 16.23 1.26 8.77
CA MET A 198 17.44 0.70 9.39
C MET A 198 18.58 0.55 8.37
N VAL A 199 18.31 0.04 7.16
CA VAL A 199 19.35 -0.10 6.12
C VAL A 199 19.91 1.25 5.69
N LEU A 200 19.04 2.23 5.45
CA LEU A 200 19.45 3.57 5.03
C LEU A 200 20.29 4.28 6.08
N ARG A 201 19.92 4.19 7.38
CA ARG A 201 20.72 4.75 8.48
C ARG A 201 21.99 3.96 8.79
N SER A 202 22.04 2.66 8.47
CA SER A 202 23.22 1.84 8.78
C SER A 202 24.29 1.94 7.70
N ARG A 203 23.87 2.11 6.43
CA ARG A 203 24.71 2.08 5.22
C ARG A 203 24.15 3.04 4.15
N PRO A 204 24.28 4.37 4.34
CA PRO A 204 23.72 5.36 3.43
C PRO A 204 24.23 5.27 1.99
N ASP A 205 25.44 4.75 1.78
CA ASP A 205 26.04 4.48 0.46
C ASP A 205 25.13 3.64 -0.46
N ALA A 206 24.30 2.77 0.12
CA ALA A 206 23.38 1.92 -0.62
C ALA A 206 22.34 2.76 -1.37
N LEU A 207 21.86 3.85 -0.75
CA LEU A 207 20.95 4.80 -1.41
C LEU A 207 21.67 5.52 -2.55
N ILE A 208 22.86 6.07 -2.28
CA ILE A 208 23.67 6.82 -3.26
C ILE A 208 23.86 5.99 -4.54
N THR A 209 24.19 4.72 -4.38
CA THR A 209 24.39 3.79 -5.49
C THR A 209 23.12 3.56 -6.33
N VAL A 210 21.94 3.59 -5.70
CA VAL A 210 20.65 3.36 -6.38
C VAL A 210 19.91 4.64 -6.78
N LEU A 211 20.38 5.84 -6.41
CA LEU A 211 19.72 7.11 -6.73
C LEU A 211 19.43 7.25 -8.24
N ARG A 212 20.40 6.87 -9.08
CA ARG A 212 20.22 6.89 -10.54
C ARG A 212 19.07 5.99 -10.98
N MET A 213 18.97 4.80 -10.39
CA MET A 213 17.90 3.84 -10.67
C MET A 213 16.54 4.39 -10.22
N LEU A 214 16.46 5.00 -9.03
CA LEU A 214 15.23 5.65 -8.54
C LEU A 214 14.77 6.76 -9.49
N ARG A 215 15.71 7.56 -10.02
CA ARG A 215 15.39 8.64 -10.98
C ARG A 215 14.86 8.11 -12.32
N GLU A 216 15.45 7.04 -12.84
CA GLU A 216 15.18 6.54 -14.19
C GLU A 216 13.96 5.62 -14.27
N ARG A 217 13.59 4.94 -13.17
CA ARG A 217 12.49 3.97 -13.17
C ARG A 217 11.13 4.65 -13.05
N PRO A 218 10.16 4.36 -13.95
CA PRO A 218 8.80 4.92 -13.89
C PRO A 218 8.09 4.69 -12.56
N THR A 219 8.37 3.58 -11.85
CA THR A 219 7.78 3.28 -10.53
C THR A 219 8.00 4.37 -9.49
N TYR A 220 9.10 5.13 -9.60
CA TYR A 220 9.46 6.17 -8.64
C TYR A 220 9.20 7.59 -9.20
N GLN A 221 8.61 7.69 -10.39
CA GLN A 221 8.23 8.97 -10.98
C GLN A 221 6.82 9.34 -10.54
N GLY A 222 6.57 10.63 -10.37
CA GLY A 222 5.29 11.17 -9.91
C GLY A 222 5.44 11.99 -8.64
N GLU A 223 4.60 13.03 -8.53
CA GLU A 223 4.58 13.93 -7.37
C GLU A 223 4.22 13.19 -6.08
N ASP A 224 3.34 12.19 -6.16
CA ASP A 224 2.91 11.36 -5.03
C ASP A 224 4.03 10.47 -4.47
N LYS A 225 5.10 10.22 -5.24
CA LYS A 225 6.28 9.44 -4.80
C LYS A 225 7.36 10.31 -4.18
N LEU A 226 7.36 11.61 -4.46
CA LEU A 226 8.41 12.52 -4.03
C LEU A 226 8.59 12.55 -2.51
N PRO A 227 7.53 12.60 -1.67
CA PRO A 227 7.67 12.56 -0.22
C PRO A 227 8.40 11.31 0.29
N PHE A 228 8.16 10.15 -0.35
CA PHE A 228 8.82 8.90 0.00
C PHE A 228 10.32 8.91 -0.38
N ILE A 229 10.65 9.44 -1.55
CA ILE A 229 12.05 9.59 -1.99
C ILE A 229 12.81 10.54 -1.07
N VAL A 230 12.21 11.69 -0.73
CA VAL A 230 12.79 12.66 0.22
C VAL A 230 12.96 12.02 1.59
N TRP A 231 11.99 11.21 2.05
CA TRP A 231 12.11 10.46 3.29
C TRP A 231 13.26 9.45 3.26
N MET A 232 13.48 8.72 2.15
CA MET A 232 14.64 7.82 2.03
C MET A 232 15.97 8.59 2.14
N MET A 233 16.08 9.75 1.48
CA MET A 233 17.27 10.61 1.59
C MET A 233 17.47 11.12 3.01
N ALA A 234 16.38 11.50 3.69
CA ALA A 234 16.41 11.94 5.07
C ALA A 234 16.90 10.81 5.99
N GLN A 235 16.37 9.58 5.83
CA GLN A 235 16.86 8.41 6.58
C GLN A 235 18.36 8.20 6.37
N ALA A 236 18.84 8.24 5.12
CA ALA A 236 20.26 8.07 4.83
C ALA A 236 21.13 9.18 5.46
N SER A 237 20.61 10.40 5.61
CA SER A 237 21.33 11.53 6.21
C SER A 237 21.48 11.44 7.73
N GLN A 238 20.79 10.51 8.40
CA GLN A 238 20.87 10.29 9.85
C GLN A 238 21.90 9.21 10.24
N GLY A 239 22.52 8.56 9.26
CA GLY A 239 23.51 7.48 9.43
C GLY A 239 24.92 7.94 9.14
#